data_AF-A0A3M5ZMV7-F1
#
_entry.id   AF-A0A3M5ZMV7-F1
#
_cell.length_a   1.000
_cell.length_b   1.000
_cell.length_c   1.000
_cell.angle_alpha   90.00
_cell.angle_beta   90.00
_cell.angle_gamma   90.00
#
_symmetry.space_group_name_H-M   'P 1'
#
loop_
_entity.id
_entity.type
_entity.pdbx_description
1 polymer ?
#
loop_
_entity_poly.entity_id
_entity_poly.type
_entity_poly.pdbx_seq_one_letter_code
_entity_poly.pdbx_strand_id
1 'polypeptide(L)'
;MLYSRPAEPGRVKTKQAREATHMRVTKAQAQANRAHIVETASIQFREHGFDGVGVADLMAAAGFTHGGFYKHFGSKSDLMAESAACAISRTVEQSKDVDPAQFIEYYLSREHRDNPGTGCTIAALSADAARQSDDVKVTFAEGIESMLAALAPAGTSPGDNEWKQARANTIDMFAHALGALLLSRSCPNDSPLADEILDVCRTKMLEQLQAL
;
A
#
# COMPACT_ATOMS: atom_id res chain seq x y z
N MET A 1 68.26 -21.83 37.42
CA MET A 1 67.71 -20.56 37.94
C MET A 1 67.13 -19.81 36.75
N LEU A 2 65.84 -19.95 36.40
CA LEU A 2 64.65 -19.36 37.04
C LEU A 2 64.58 -17.82 36.91
N TYR A 3 63.58 -17.38 36.12
CA TYR A 3 62.82 -16.09 36.14
C TYR A 3 63.52 -14.82 35.60
N SER A 4 62.90 -13.90 34.85
CA SER A 4 61.57 -13.76 34.24
C SER A 4 61.54 -12.56 33.28
N ARG A 5 60.68 -12.62 32.25
CA ARG A 5 60.35 -11.49 31.35
C ARG A 5 59.59 -10.39 32.09
N PRO A 6 59.78 -9.09 31.76
CA PRO A 6 58.92 -8.03 32.27
C PRO A 6 57.51 -8.13 31.65
N ALA A 7 56.50 -7.96 32.50
CA ALA A 7 55.08 -8.00 32.13
C ALA A 7 54.66 -6.74 31.37
N GLU A 8 53.91 -6.90 30.28
CA GLU A 8 53.23 -5.80 29.60
C GLU A 8 52.14 -5.20 30.51
N PRO A 9 51.98 -3.86 30.53
CA PRO A 9 50.89 -3.23 31.26
C PRO A 9 49.55 -3.59 30.61
N GLY A 10 48.76 -4.37 31.35
CA GLY A 10 47.42 -4.79 30.98
C GLY A 10 46.53 -3.59 30.66
N ARG A 11 46.02 -3.56 29.43
CA ARG A 11 44.99 -2.62 28.97
C ARG A 11 43.71 -2.88 29.77
N VAL A 12 43.51 -2.15 30.86
CA VAL A 12 42.22 -2.07 31.56
C VAL A 12 41.24 -1.39 30.63
N LYS A 13 40.53 -2.18 29.81
CA LYS A 13 39.33 -1.70 29.11
C LYS A 13 38.26 -1.53 30.18
N THR A 14 38.06 -0.29 30.61
CA THR A 14 36.99 0.12 31.52
C THR A 14 35.64 -0.41 31.05
N LYS A 15 34.92 -1.06 31.96
CA LYS A 15 33.57 -1.63 31.80
C LYS A 15 32.54 -0.66 31.19
N GLN A 16 32.79 0.65 31.25
CA GLN A 16 31.89 1.72 30.79
C GLN A 16 31.79 1.84 29.26
N ALA A 17 32.74 1.34 28.47
CA ALA A 17 32.64 1.41 27.00
C ALA A 17 31.71 0.34 26.38
N ARG A 18 31.27 -0.65 27.16
CA ARG A 18 30.36 -1.72 26.68
C ARG A 18 28.89 -1.42 26.91
N GLU A 19 28.55 -0.47 27.77
CA GLU A 19 27.15 -0.14 28.11
C GLU A 19 26.47 0.77 27.07
N ALA A 20 27.22 1.43 26.19
CA ALA A 20 26.66 2.26 25.12
C ALA A 20 26.07 1.47 23.93
N THR A 21 26.21 0.13 23.89
CA THR A 21 25.90 -0.66 22.67
C THR A 21 24.62 -1.48 22.74
N HIS A 22 23.78 -1.28 23.75
CA HIS A 22 22.47 -1.95 23.79
C HIS A 22 21.40 -1.02 24.34
N MET A 23 21.20 0.13 23.68
CA MET A 23 19.97 0.90 23.86
C MET A 23 18.79 -0.02 23.52
N ARG A 24 18.08 -0.44 24.57
CA ARG A 24 16.88 -1.26 24.43
C ARG A 24 15.83 -0.38 23.76
N VAL A 25 15.46 -0.73 22.53
CA VAL A 25 14.40 -0.03 21.78
C VAL A 25 13.15 0.02 22.65
N THR A 26 12.62 1.23 22.88
CA THR A 26 11.38 1.41 23.65
C THR A 26 10.20 0.86 22.85
N LYS A 27 9.09 0.54 23.53
CA LYS A 27 7.86 0.10 22.83
C LYS A 27 7.40 1.12 21.78
N ALA A 28 7.45 2.40 22.13
CA ALA A 28 7.11 3.49 21.22
C ALA A 28 8.03 3.52 19.98
N GLN A 29 9.34 3.37 20.17
CA GLN A 29 10.29 3.32 19.05
C GLN A 29 10.08 2.09 18.17
N ALA A 30 9.77 0.93 18.77
CA ALA A 30 9.47 -0.29 18.00
C ALA A 30 8.20 -0.13 17.15
N GLN A 31 7.18 0.55 17.68
CA GLN A 31 5.95 0.86 16.94
C GLN A 31 6.20 1.87 15.81
N ALA A 32 6.98 2.92 16.07
CA ALA A 32 7.36 3.90 15.04
C ALA A 32 8.17 3.24 13.90
N ASN A 33 9.12 2.36 14.24
CA ASN A 33 9.88 1.60 13.25
C ASN A 33 8.96 0.70 12.43
N ARG A 34 8.00 0.00 13.06
CA ARG A 34 7.03 -0.85 12.37
C ARG A 34 6.19 -0.03 11.39
N ALA A 35 5.65 1.12 11.82
CA ALA A 35 4.88 2.01 10.95
C ALA A 35 5.69 2.49 9.74
N HIS A 36 6.96 2.86 9.94
CA HIS A 36 7.85 3.24 8.85
C HIS A 36 8.11 2.11 7.84
N ILE A 37 8.28 0.88 8.34
CA ILE A 37 8.42 -0.31 7.47
C ILE A 37 7.15 -0.54 6.67
N VAL A 38 5.97 -0.45 7.30
CA VAL A 38 4.65 -0.61 6.64
C VAL A 38 4.44 0.45 5.56
N GLU A 39 4.78 1.71 5.83
CA GLU A 39 4.66 2.78 4.84
C GLU A 39 5.58 2.56 3.63
N THR A 40 6.85 2.23 3.89
CA THR A 40 7.83 1.93 2.83
C THR A 40 7.38 0.74 1.99
N ALA A 41 6.93 -0.33 2.66
CA ALA A 41 6.38 -1.52 2.03
C ALA A 41 5.16 -1.20 1.16
N SER A 42 4.25 -0.34 1.63
CA SER A 42 3.04 0.00 0.88
C SER A 42 3.33 0.72 -0.43
N ILE A 43 4.40 1.53 -0.47
CA ILE A 43 4.83 2.21 -1.70
C ILE A 43 5.45 1.16 -2.65
N GLN A 44 6.45 0.43 -2.16
CA GLN A 44 7.19 -0.55 -2.96
C GLN A 44 6.30 -1.66 -3.53
N PHE A 45 5.34 -2.19 -2.75
CA PHE A 45 4.40 -3.17 -3.26
C PHE A 45 3.51 -2.59 -4.35
N ARG A 46 3.02 -1.34 -4.22
CA ARG A 46 2.20 -0.74 -5.28
C ARG A 46 3.01 -0.48 -6.57
N GLU A 47 4.31 -0.20 -6.46
CA GLU A 47 5.19 0.05 -7.60
C GLU A 47 5.66 -1.23 -8.30
N HIS A 48 5.83 -2.31 -7.54
CA HIS A 48 6.55 -3.51 -8.02
C HIS A 48 5.77 -4.82 -7.86
N GLY A 49 4.53 -4.77 -7.33
CA GLY A 49 3.75 -5.94 -6.98
C GLY A 49 4.22 -6.61 -5.68
N PHE A 50 3.42 -7.55 -5.17
CA PHE A 50 3.76 -8.26 -3.94
C PHE A 50 4.95 -9.20 -4.12
N ASP A 51 5.03 -9.86 -5.27
CA ASP A 51 6.08 -10.84 -5.56
C ASP A 51 7.36 -10.19 -6.09
N GLY A 52 7.28 -8.97 -6.65
CA GLY A 52 8.43 -8.23 -7.18
C GLY A 52 9.34 -7.61 -6.11
N VAL A 53 8.93 -7.62 -4.84
CA VAL A 53 9.69 -7.01 -3.74
C VAL A 53 10.21 -8.07 -2.76
N GLY A 54 11.53 -8.17 -2.58
CA GLY A 54 12.14 -9.03 -1.57
C GLY A 54 12.11 -8.41 -0.17
N VAL A 55 12.03 -9.25 0.88
CA VAL A 55 12.07 -8.76 2.28
C VAL A 55 13.40 -8.06 2.59
N ALA A 56 14.51 -8.55 2.04
CA ALA A 56 15.82 -7.93 2.24
C ALA A 56 15.88 -6.52 1.63
N ASP A 57 15.43 -6.37 0.39
CA ASP A 57 15.44 -5.09 -0.32
C ASP A 57 14.48 -4.08 0.34
N LEU A 58 13.30 -4.54 0.74
CA LEU A 58 12.32 -3.72 1.46
C LEU A 58 12.86 -3.21 2.79
N MET A 59 13.48 -4.09 3.58
CA MET A 59 14.07 -3.69 4.87
C MET A 59 15.23 -2.73 4.65
N ALA A 60 16.07 -2.96 3.63
CA ALA A 60 17.15 -2.06 3.28
C ALA A 60 16.61 -0.68 2.88
N ALA A 61 15.56 -0.62 2.05
CA ALA A 61 14.88 0.62 1.67
C ALA A 61 14.30 1.36 2.88
N ALA A 62 13.77 0.63 3.87
CA ALA A 62 13.27 1.20 5.12
C ALA A 62 14.38 1.53 6.14
N GLY A 63 15.66 1.33 5.80
CA GLY A 63 16.79 1.63 6.69
C GLY A 63 17.02 0.60 7.82
N PHE A 64 16.54 -0.62 7.66
CA PHE A 64 16.65 -1.71 8.63
C PHE A 64 17.43 -2.92 8.09
N THR A 65 17.90 -3.76 9.01
CA THR A 65 18.54 -5.02 8.65
C THR A 65 17.50 -6.08 8.29
N HIS A 66 17.85 -7.02 7.40
CA HIS A 66 17.00 -8.16 7.07
C HIS A 66 16.55 -8.95 8.32
N GLY A 67 17.47 -9.20 9.26
CA GLY A 67 17.14 -9.88 10.52
C GLY A 67 16.24 -9.08 11.46
N GLY A 68 16.12 -7.76 11.26
CA GLY A 68 15.18 -6.90 11.99
C GLY A 68 13.72 -7.18 11.64
N PHE A 69 13.44 -7.71 10.45
CA PHE A 69 12.09 -8.01 9.97
C PHE A 69 11.31 -8.89 10.94
N TYR A 70 11.93 -9.99 11.37
CA TYR A 70 11.31 -11.00 12.25
C TYR A 70 11.07 -10.51 13.68
N LYS A 71 11.48 -9.28 14.02
CA LYS A 71 11.08 -8.62 15.28
C LYS A 71 9.76 -7.86 15.15
N HIS A 72 9.31 -7.57 13.93
CA HIS A 72 8.15 -6.74 13.63
C HIS A 72 7.00 -7.51 12.96
N PHE A 73 7.33 -8.53 12.17
CA PHE A 73 6.39 -9.31 11.37
C PHE A 73 6.71 -10.80 11.47
N GLY A 74 5.68 -11.66 11.47
CA GLY A 74 5.84 -13.11 11.48
C GLY A 74 6.14 -13.67 10.09
N SER A 75 5.59 -13.03 9.06
CA SER A 75 5.79 -13.41 7.66
C SER A 75 5.73 -12.23 6.71
N LYS A 76 6.20 -12.42 5.46
CA LYS A 76 6.02 -11.44 4.38
C LYS A 76 4.53 -11.20 4.11
N SER A 77 3.68 -12.23 4.25
CA SER A 77 2.24 -12.10 4.08
C SER A 77 1.62 -11.16 5.12
N ASP A 78 2.06 -11.23 6.39
CA ASP A 78 1.61 -10.31 7.43
C ASP A 78 1.92 -8.86 7.05
N LEU A 79 3.12 -8.61 6.51
CA LEU A 79 3.51 -7.30 6.03
C LEU A 79 2.67 -6.87 4.82
N MET A 80 2.39 -7.78 3.86
CA MET A 80 1.53 -7.48 2.70
C MET A 80 0.13 -7.04 3.15
N ALA A 81 -0.50 -7.82 4.03
CA ALA A 81 -1.82 -7.53 4.56
C ALA A 81 -1.83 -6.19 5.32
N GLU A 82 -0.90 -5.97 6.25
CA GLU A 82 -0.85 -4.73 7.02
C GLU A 82 -0.57 -3.49 6.15
N SER A 83 0.33 -3.61 5.18
CA SER A 83 0.66 -2.52 4.24
C SER A 83 -0.51 -2.20 3.32
N ALA A 84 -1.21 -3.23 2.82
CA ALA A 84 -2.40 -3.06 2.01
C ALA A 84 -3.53 -2.40 2.81
N ALA A 85 -3.82 -2.90 4.02
CA ALA A 85 -4.83 -2.31 4.91
C ALA A 85 -4.54 -0.84 5.18
N CYS A 86 -3.31 -0.51 5.59
CA CYS A 86 -2.91 0.87 5.86
C CYS A 86 -3.06 1.78 4.63
N ALA A 87 -2.63 1.34 3.46
CA ALA A 87 -2.72 2.14 2.24
C ALA A 87 -4.16 2.27 1.72
N ILE A 88 -4.97 1.21 1.84
CA ILE A 88 -6.39 1.26 1.48
C ILE A 88 -7.13 2.21 2.41
N SER A 89 -6.95 2.12 3.73
CA SER A 89 -7.60 3.04 4.68
C SER A 89 -7.27 4.51 4.39
N ARG A 90 -6.01 4.82 4.02
CA ARG A 90 -5.63 6.18 3.59
C ARG A 90 -6.36 6.60 2.31
N THR A 91 -6.44 5.71 1.32
CA THR A 91 -7.16 5.99 0.06
C THR A 91 -8.65 6.20 0.33
N VAL A 92 -9.27 5.37 1.17
CA VAL A 92 -10.68 5.48 1.56
C VAL A 92 -10.94 6.83 2.22
N GLU A 93 -10.09 7.26 3.15
CA GLU A 93 -10.23 8.55 3.81
C GLU A 93 -10.16 9.72 2.82
N GLN A 94 -9.27 9.63 1.84
CA GLN A 94 -9.12 10.65 0.79
C GLN A 94 -10.28 10.66 -0.22
N SER A 95 -10.98 9.54 -0.38
CA SER A 95 -12.12 9.40 -1.29
C SER A 95 -13.45 9.80 -0.67
N LYS A 96 -13.52 10.02 0.65
CA LYS A 96 -14.77 10.43 1.31
C LYS A 96 -15.23 11.78 0.77
N ASP A 97 -16.53 11.85 0.50
CA ASP A 97 -17.22 13.06 0.04
C ASP A 97 -16.66 13.65 -1.27
N VAL A 98 -15.83 12.88 -1.99
CA VAL A 98 -15.35 13.26 -3.32
C VAL A 98 -16.49 13.12 -4.30
N ASP A 99 -16.72 14.18 -5.08
CA ASP A 99 -17.72 14.16 -6.14
C ASP A 99 -17.39 13.04 -7.16
N PRO A 100 -18.37 12.23 -7.59
CA PRO A 100 -18.12 11.14 -8.54
C PRO A 100 -17.45 11.55 -9.85
N ALA A 101 -17.74 12.74 -10.38
CA ALA A 101 -17.08 13.24 -11.58
C ALA A 101 -15.61 13.59 -11.28
N GLN A 102 -15.34 14.25 -10.16
CA GLN A 102 -13.96 14.53 -9.71
C GLN A 102 -13.16 13.23 -9.49
N PHE A 103 -13.80 12.20 -8.90
CA PHE A 103 -13.19 10.89 -8.74
C PHE A 103 -12.79 10.32 -10.11
N ILE A 104 -13.71 10.27 -11.08
CA ILE A 104 -13.44 9.74 -12.43
C ILE A 104 -12.33 10.53 -13.13
N GLU A 105 -12.35 11.86 -13.05
CA GLU A 105 -11.35 12.71 -13.67
C GLU A 105 -9.95 12.42 -13.15
N TYR A 106 -9.78 12.39 -11.83
CA TYR A 106 -8.50 12.07 -11.21
C TYR A 106 -8.08 10.62 -11.45
N TYR A 107 -9.00 9.67 -11.23
CA TYR A 107 -8.69 8.24 -11.29
C TYR A 107 -8.25 7.80 -12.69
N LEU A 108 -8.81 8.42 -13.72
CA LEU A 108 -8.44 8.17 -15.11
C LEU A 108 -7.45 9.19 -15.65
N SER A 109 -6.63 9.84 -14.83
CA SER A 109 -5.61 10.80 -15.29
C SER A 109 -4.22 10.17 -15.45
N ARG A 110 -3.33 10.88 -16.15
CA ARG A 110 -1.88 10.54 -16.16
C ARG A 110 -1.27 10.62 -14.77
N GLU A 111 -1.72 11.57 -13.95
CA GLU A 111 -1.25 11.71 -12.57
C GLU A 111 -1.47 10.41 -11.79
N HIS A 112 -2.66 9.80 -11.88
CA HIS A 112 -2.91 8.54 -11.20
C HIS A 112 -2.25 7.34 -11.91
N ARG A 113 -2.32 7.29 -13.25
CA ARG A 113 -1.73 6.22 -14.07
C ARG A 113 -0.25 6.04 -13.76
N ASP A 114 0.51 7.13 -13.78
CA ASP A 114 1.98 7.12 -13.75
C ASP A 114 2.54 7.02 -12.32
N ASN A 115 1.71 7.20 -11.29
CA ASN A 115 2.11 7.17 -9.89
C ASN A 115 1.43 6.04 -9.09
N PRO A 116 1.66 4.75 -9.41
CA PRO A 116 1.04 3.65 -8.67
C PRO A 116 1.46 3.63 -7.19
N GLY A 117 2.69 4.04 -6.88
CA GLY A 117 3.25 4.10 -5.52
C GLY A 117 2.54 5.04 -4.55
N THR A 118 1.77 6.00 -5.06
CA THR A 118 0.93 6.92 -4.26
C THR A 118 -0.55 6.85 -4.63
N GLY A 119 -0.91 6.20 -5.74
CA GLY A 119 -2.27 6.01 -6.20
C GLY A 119 -3.06 4.91 -5.47
N CYS A 120 -4.17 4.50 -6.07
CA CYS A 120 -5.11 3.55 -5.46
C CYS A 120 -4.47 2.16 -5.26
N THR A 121 -4.41 1.69 -4.02
CA THR A 121 -3.87 0.37 -3.67
C THR A 121 -4.64 -0.77 -4.35
N ILE A 122 -5.97 -0.65 -4.43
CA ILE A 122 -6.82 -1.65 -5.10
C ILE A 122 -6.46 -1.75 -6.58
N ALA A 123 -6.26 -0.61 -7.27
CA ALA A 123 -5.79 -0.62 -8.66
C ALA A 123 -4.42 -1.25 -8.84
N ALA A 124 -3.48 -0.96 -7.93
CA ALA A 124 -2.10 -1.43 -8.07
C ALA A 124 -1.93 -2.93 -7.78
N LEU A 125 -2.75 -3.49 -6.89
CA LEU A 125 -2.45 -4.78 -6.25
C LEU A 125 -3.58 -5.82 -6.28
N SER A 126 -4.75 -5.55 -6.88
CA SER A 126 -5.85 -6.54 -6.89
C SER A 126 -5.48 -7.84 -7.62
N ALA A 127 -4.77 -7.74 -8.74
CA ALA A 127 -4.31 -8.92 -9.48
C ALA A 127 -3.31 -9.74 -8.65
N ASP A 128 -2.43 -9.08 -7.90
CA ASP A 128 -1.48 -9.71 -6.99
C ASP A 128 -2.20 -10.39 -5.83
N ALA A 129 -3.10 -9.67 -5.15
CA ALA A 129 -3.89 -10.19 -4.03
C ALA A 129 -4.63 -11.48 -4.37
N ALA A 130 -5.14 -11.61 -5.60
CA ALA A 130 -5.81 -12.83 -6.07
C ALA A 130 -4.93 -14.09 -6.02
N ARG A 131 -3.60 -13.93 -6.06
CA ARG A 131 -2.60 -15.01 -6.01
C ARG A 131 -1.98 -15.22 -4.62
N GLN A 132 -2.31 -14.39 -3.64
CA GLN A 132 -1.75 -14.46 -2.28
C GLN A 132 -2.62 -15.30 -1.33
N SER A 133 -2.21 -15.34 -0.05
CA SER A 133 -2.93 -16.06 1.02
C SER A 133 -4.32 -15.46 1.28
N ASP A 134 -5.17 -16.24 1.95
CA ASP A 134 -6.54 -15.84 2.27
C ASP A 134 -6.58 -14.58 3.15
N ASP A 135 -5.62 -14.39 4.07
CA ASP A 135 -5.53 -13.18 4.90
C ASP A 135 -5.36 -11.89 4.05
N VAL A 136 -4.58 -11.96 2.97
CA VAL A 136 -4.41 -10.84 2.04
C VAL A 136 -5.70 -10.63 1.25
N LYS A 137 -6.36 -11.71 0.80
CA LYS A 137 -7.66 -11.61 0.10
C LYS A 137 -8.76 -11.01 0.98
N VAL A 138 -8.82 -11.40 2.26
CA VAL A 138 -9.73 -10.82 3.25
C VAL A 138 -9.47 -9.33 3.41
N THR A 139 -8.19 -8.94 3.55
CA THR A 139 -7.80 -7.52 3.62
C THR A 139 -8.29 -6.73 2.39
N PHE A 140 -8.18 -7.30 1.19
CA PHE A 140 -8.68 -6.67 -0.03
C PHE A 140 -10.21 -6.61 -0.07
N ALA A 141 -10.91 -7.67 0.33
CA ALA A 141 -12.37 -7.68 0.39
C ALA A 141 -12.90 -6.58 1.33
N GLU A 142 -12.36 -6.48 2.54
CA GLU A 142 -12.70 -5.43 3.51
C GLU A 142 -12.37 -4.03 2.99
N GLY A 143 -11.22 -3.91 2.33
CA GLY A 143 -10.77 -2.67 1.72
C GLY A 143 -11.65 -2.21 0.55
N ILE A 144 -12.08 -3.14 -0.31
CA ILE A 144 -13.02 -2.88 -1.40
C ILE A 144 -14.38 -2.47 -0.84
N GLU A 145 -14.89 -3.16 0.17
CA GLU A 145 -16.14 -2.75 0.84
C GLU A 145 -16.05 -1.33 1.40
N SER A 146 -14.93 -1.00 2.05
CA SER A 146 -14.70 0.34 2.59
C SER A 146 -14.63 1.41 1.50
N MET A 147 -14.00 1.08 0.35
CA MET A 147 -13.93 1.99 -0.79
C MET A 147 -15.30 2.21 -1.43
N LEU A 148 -16.08 1.13 -1.63
CA LEU A 148 -17.43 1.23 -2.16
C LEU A 148 -18.33 2.05 -1.23
N ALA A 149 -18.19 1.90 0.08
CA ALA A 149 -18.92 2.71 1.04
C ALA A 149 -18.53 4.20 0.99
N ALA A 150 -17.24 4.51 0.77
CA ALA A 150 -16.77 5.90 0.66
C ALA A 150 -17.20 6.58 -0.64
N LEU A 151 -17.37 5.82 -1.73
CA LEU A 151 -17.84 6.32 -3.04
C LEU A 151 -19.36 6.30 -3.18
N ALA A 152 -20.08 5.69 -2.24
CA ALA A 152 -21.53 5.60 -2.31
C ALA A 152 -22.18 6.98 -2.08
N PRO A 153 -23.31 7.29 -2.74
CA PRO A 153 -24.06 8.51 -2.49
C PRO A 153 -24.48 8.62 -1.01
N ALA A 154 -24.39 9.85 -0.48
CA ALA A 154 -24.83 10.17 0.86
C ALA A 154 -26.31 9.81 1.08
N GLY A 155 -26.65 9.37 2.29
CA GLY A 155 -28.04 9.06 2.67
C GLY A 155 -28.56 7.70 2.22
N THR A 156 -27.76 6.91 1.50
CA THR A 156 -28.11 5.51 1.18
C THR A 156 -27.99 4.63 2.43
N SER A 157 -29.05 3.89 2.76
CA SER A 157 -29.08 3.00 3.93
C SER A 157 -29.22 1.54 3.51
N PRO A 158 -28.43 0.60 4.07
CA PRO A 158 -28.52 -0.79 3.68
C PRO A 158 -29.93 -1.37 3.85
N GLY A 159 -30.45 -1.99 2.79
CA GLY A 159 -31.62 -2.89 2.88
C GLY A 159 -32.75 -2.63 1.91
N ASP A 160 -32.88 -1.42 1.36
CA ASP A 160 -33.91 -1.10 0.36
C ASP A 160 -33.41 -1.26 -1.09
N ASN A 161 -34.32 -1.08 -2.04
CA ASN A 161 -33.99 -1.16 -3.47
C ASN A 161 -33.12 0.01 -3.95
N GLU A 162 -33.25 1.19 -3.33
CA GLU A 162 -32.48 2.38 -3.67
C GLU A 162 -31.00 2.18 -3.33
N TRP A 163 -30.70 1.64 -2.15
CA TRP A 163 -29.35 1.26 -1.74
C TRP A 163 -28.76 0.16 -2.64
N LYS A 164 -29.55 -0.87 -3.00
CA LYS A 164 -29.07 -1.92 -3.91
C LYS A 164 -28.68 -1.32 -5.26
N GLN A 165 -29.48 -0.40 -5.79
CA GLN A 165 -29.21 0.27 -7.05
C GLN A 165 -27.98 1.17 -6.95
N ALA A 166 -27.90 2.00 -5.91
CA ALA A 166 -26.76 2.88 -5.68
C ALA A 166 -25.45 2.09 -5.52
N ARG A 167 -25.50 0.98 -4.79
CA ARG A 167 -24.36 0.06 -4.64
C ARG A 167 -23.97 -0.59 -5.97
N ALA A 168 -24.93 -1.05 -6.76
CA ALA A 168 -24.65 -1.61 -8.09
C ALA A 168 -23.98 -0.57 -9.00
N ASN A 169 -24.48 0.67 -9.02
CA ASN A 169 -23.88 1.76 -9.79
C ASN A 169 -22.47 2.09 -9.31
N THR A 170 -22.24 2.09 -7.99
CA THR A 170 -20.91 2.36 -7.40
C THR A 170 -19.91 1.26 -7.77
N ILE A 171 -20.34 -0.01 -7.74
CA ILE A 171 -19.51 -1.15 -8.15
C ILE A 171 -19.16 -1.04 -9.64
N ASP A 172 -20.15 -0.76 -10.50
CA ASP A 172 -19.95 -0.62 -11.95
C ASP A 172 -18.96 0.52 -12.26
N MET A 173 -19.19 1.70 -11.69
CA MET A 173 -18.30 2.86 -11.83
C MET A 173 -16.87 2.52 -11.38
N PHE A 174 -16.71 1.93 -10.19
CA PHE A 174 -15.39 1.63 -9.64
C PHE A 174 -14.67 0.56 -10.47
N ALA A 175 -15.37 -0.49 -10.88
CA ALA A 175 -14.82 -1.55 -11.73
C ALA A 175 -14.41 -1.04 -13.11
N HIS A 176 -15.21 -0.15 -13.71
CA HIS A 176 -14.90 0.47 -14.99
C HIS A 176 -13.64 1.35 -14.90
N ALA A 177 -13.57 2.24 -13.89
CA ALA A 177 -12.39 3.07 -13.67
C ALA A 177 -11.12 2.24 -13.43
N LEU A 178 -11.22 1.22 -12.57
CA LEU A 178 -10.14 0.26 -12.31
C LEU A 178 -9.65 -0.44 -13.58
N GLY A 179 -10.57 -0.95 -14.39
CA GLY A 179 -10.26 -1.68 -15.62
C GLY A 179 -9.58 -0.78 -16.65
N ALA A 180 -10.12 0.42 -16.88
CA ALA A 180 -9.55 1.39 -17.81
C ALA A 180 -8.12 1.79 -17.41
N LEU A 181 -7.90 2.07 -16.12
CA LEU A 181 -6.58 2.39 -15.60
C LEU A 181 -5.58 1.23 -15.78
N LEU A 182 -5.99 0.00 -15.48
CA LEU A 182 -5.14 -1.19 -15.64
C LEU A 182 -4.77 -1.43 -17.11
N LEU A 183 -5.71 -1.28 -18.03
CA LEU A 183 -5.44 -1.40 -19.46
C LEU A 183 -4.48 -0.30 -19.94
N SER A 184 -4.67 0.94 -19.49
CA SER A 184 -3.75 2.05 -19.79
C SER A 184 -2.34 1.82 -19.24
N ARG A 185 -2.21 1.35 -18.00
CA ARG A 185 -0.91 1.00 -17.37
C ARG A 185 -0.20 -0.17 -18.05
N SER A 186 -0.95 -1.05 -18.72
CA SER A 186 -0.39 -2.19 -19.47
C SER A 186 0.27 -1.75 -20.78
N CYS A 187 0.01 -0.52 -21.24
CA CYS A 187 0.65 0.06 -22.41
C CYS A 187 1.98 0.77 -22.04
N PRO A 188 2.95 0.86 -22.97
CA PRO A 188 4.11 1.73 -22.81
C PRO A 188 3.72 3.17 -22.48
N ASN A 189 4.56 3.88 -21.73
CA ASN A 189 4.25 5.24 -21.23
C ASN A 189 4.05 6.28 -22.33
N ASP A 190 4.66 6.07 -23.49
CA ASP A 190 4.59 6.92 -24.70
C ASP A 190 3.57 6.41 -25.73
N SER A 191 2.82 5.35 -25.41
CA SER A 191 1.80 4.80 -26.31
C SER A 191 0.57 5.70 -26.38
N PRO A 192 0.14 6.17 -27.57
CA PRO A 192 -1.11 6.92 -27.73
C PRO A 192 -2.33 6.16 -27.22
N LEU A 193 -2.32 4.82 -27.32
CA LEU A 193 -3.38 3.96 -26.83
C LEU A 193 -3.56 4.09 -25.30
N ALA A 194 -2.47 4.33 -24.56
CA ALA A 194 -2.55 4.48 -23.11
C ALA A 194 -3.43 5.67 -22.73
N ASP A 195 -3.30 6.78 -23.46
CA ASP A 195 -4.05 8.01 -23.23
C ASP A 195 -5.47 7.89 -23.81
N GLU A 196 -5.61 7.29 -24.99
CA GLU A 196 -6.91 7.03 -25.61
C GLU A 196 -7.84 6.21 -24.69
N ILE A 197 -7.33 5.16 -24.05
CA ILE A 197 -8.11 4.35 -23.09
C ILE A 197 -8.64 5.22 -21.95
N LEU A 198 -7.78 6.05 -21.36
CA LEU A 198 -8.16 6.93 -20.26
C LEU A 198 -9.20 7.94 -20.70
N ASP A 199 -9.01 8.59 -21.85
CA ASP A 199 -9.88 9.65 -22.35
C ASP A 199 -11.25 9.12 -22.75
N VAL A 200 -11.31 8.00 -23.47
CA VAL A 200 -12.57 7.37 -23.89
C VAL A 200 -13.37 6.93 -22.66
N CYS A 201 -12.75 6.19 -21.74
CA CYS A 201 -13.44 5.71 -20.54
C CYS A 201 -13.88 6.87 -19.64
N ARG A 202 -13.03 7.87 -19.42
CA ARG A 202 -13.38 9.07 -18.63
C ARG A 202 -14.59 9.78 -19.23
N THR A 203 -14.56 10.04 -20.54
CA THR A 203 -15.67 10.71 -21.25
C THR A 203 -16.97 9.92 -21.10
N LYS A 204 -16.93 8.60 -21.34
CA LYS A 204 -18.13 7.75 -21.24
C LYS A 204 -18.69 7.64 -19.84
N MET A 205 -17.84 7.54 -18.83
CA MET A 205 -18.29 7.48 -17.45
C MET A 205 -18.90 8.81 -16.99
N LEU A 206 -18.34 9.95 -17.42
CA LEU A 206 -18.90 11.27 -17.11
C LEU A 206 -20.26 11.49 -17.82
N GLU A 207 -20.41 11.06 -19.07
CA GLU A 207 -21.70 11.06 -19.77
C GLU A 207 -22.75 10.21 -19.03
N GLN A 208 -22.36 9.04 -18.51
CA GLN A 208 -23.24 8.17 -17.74
C GLN A 208 -23.69 8.80 -16.42
N LEU A 209 -22.81 9.50 -15.71
CA LEU A 209 -23.17 10.19 -14.48
C LEU A 209 -24.21 11.30 -14.71
N GLN A 210 -24.15 11.99 -15.84
CA GLN A 210 -25.11 13.06 -16.18
C GLN A 210 -26.49 12.53 -16.59
N ALA A 211 -26.59 11.24 -16.93
CA ALA A 211 -27.82 10.60 -17.34
C ALA A 211 -28.60 9.94 -16.17
N LEU A 212 -28.02 9.95 -14.97
CA LEU A 212 -28.61 9.46 -13.71
C LEU A 212 -29.33 10.59 -12.95
#